data_AF-A0A8C4QNC1-F1
#
_entry.id   AF-A0A8C4QNC1-F1
#
_cell.length_a   1.000
_cell.length_b   1.000
_cell.length_c   1.000
_cell.angle_alpha   90.00
_cell.angle_beta   90.00
_cell.angle_gamma   90.00
#
_symmetry.space_group_name_H-M   'P 1'
#
loop_
_entity.id
_entity.type
_entity.pdbx_description
1 polymer ?
#
loop_
_entity_poly.entity_id
_entity_poly.type
_entity_poly.pdbx_seq_one_letter_code
_entity_poly.pdbx_strand_id
1 'polypeptide(L)'
;MQGESITPVQRRRDKPSLRKGNVDTGDYRKSKFMEKLSVRQGSRKERPGLREPSEPVPASSSPFLTGKELSEKEVLSLFEKMMEDLNLTEEKKGPLREKELAIKREIVVRYISTSSNSGDGHEGALSSQGYLHDLRSVHTNDRLLSCLGSLRVSLNSNPVSWVENFGKEGFQLLLKKLNDLQHSKRPDLVIWKSQHEIIRCLKAFMNNKFGIMCMLESEEGIRTLTRAVNPSYTPMMVDAVKLLSALCIIEYEKTYQRVLAALTDCSEQEQRERFGRIIEGLAEPQSLSLKVACMQFINALVTSPDELEFRVHLRSEFLRCGLRDLLPSLQEAANEELEVQLRVFEDAGEDDRLELSHHFQDVRIEL
;
A
#
# COMPACT_ATOMS: atom_id res chain seq x y z
N MET A 1 8.88 -46.83 -78.34
CA MET A 1 9.06 -47.31 -76.95
C MET A 1 9.18 -46.06 -76.09
N GLN A 2 8.13 -45.74 -75.32
CA GLN A 2 8.05 -45.97 -73.86
C GLN A 2 9.25 -45.30 -73.15
N GLY A 3 9.13 -44.42 -72.16
CA GLY A 3 8.06 -44.07 -71.24
C GLY A 3 8.76 -43.51 -69.98
N GLU A 4 8.12 -42.56 -69.31
CA GLU A 4 8.10 -42.25 -67.87
C GLU A 4 9.30 -42.71 -66.99
N SER A 5 9.84 -41.91 -66.07
CA SER A 5 9.16 -41.59 -64.81
C SER A 5 9.98 -40.59 -63.98
N ILE A 6 9.32 -39.60 -63.40
CA ILE A 6 9.88 -38.59 -62.48
C ILE A 6 9.27 -38.81 -61.08
N THR A 7 10.14 -38.70 -60.05
CA THR A 7 9.91 -38.50 -58.59
C THR A 7 9.44 -39.68 -57.70
N PRO A 8 9.61 -39.63 -56.34
CA PRO A 8 10.29 -38.64 -55.47
C PRO A 8 11.17 -39.21 -54.31
N VAL A 9 11.56 -38.32 -53.36
CA VAL A 9 11.84 -38.53 -51.91
C VAL A 9 13.34 -38.41 -51.55
N GLN A 10 13.86 -37.60 -50.60
CA GLN A 10 13.36 -36.69 -49.56
C GLN A 10 14.49 -35.63 -49.32
N ARG A 11 14.22 -34.33 -49.43
CA ARG A 11 15.11 -33.29 -48.86
C ARG A 11 14.49 -32.79 -47.56
N ARG A 12 15.17 -33.05 -46.44
CA ARG A 12 14.88 -32.43 -45.14
C ARG A 12 14.95 -30.91 -45.31
N ARG A 13 13.83 -30.22 -45.08
CA ARG A 13 13.80 -28.77 -44.88
C ARG A 13 14.06 -28.50 -43.41
N ASP A 14 15.21 -27.93 -43.11
CA ASP A 14 15.44 -27.27 -41.84
C ASP A 14 14.55 -26.02 -41.78
N LYS A 15 13.58 -26.03 -40.86
CA LYS A 15 12.78 -24.85 -40.50
C LYS A 15 13.65 -23.94 -39.62
N PRO A 16 13.68 -22.62 -39.85
CA PRO A 16 14.22 -21.71 -38.86
C PRO A 16 13.28 -21.69 -37.66
N SER A 17 13.81 -22.03 -36.48
CA SER A 17 13.10 -21.89 -35.21
C SER A 17 12.93 -20.40 -34.90
N LEU A 18 11.73 -19.87 -35.13
CA LEU A 18 11.27 -18.62 -34.53
C LEU A 18 11.24 -18.83 -33.01
N ARG A 19 12.27 -18.36 -32.31
CA ARG A 19 12.17 -18.09 -30.87
C ARG A 19 11.19 -16.94 -30.71
N LYS A 20 9.92 -17.27 -30.41
CA LYS A 20 9.00 -16.34 -29.76
C LYS A 20 9.60 -16.01 -28.39
N GLY A 21 10.40 -14.95 -28.32
CA GLY A 21 10.66 -14.26 -27.08
C GLY A 21 9.39 -13.49 -26.75
N ASN A 22 8.49 -14.09 -25.96
CA ASN A 22 7.56 -13.31 -25.16
C ASN A 22 8.43 -12.53 -24.17
N VAL A 23 8.85 -11.33 -24.57
CA VAL A 23 9.28 -10.34 -23.59
C VAL A 23 8.01 -10.00 -22.84
N ASP A 24 7.98 -10.30 -21.56
CA ASP A 24 6.87 -10.03 -20.67
C ASP A 24 6.72 -8.50 -20.51
N THR A 25 6.06 -7.88 -21.49
CA THR A 25 5.85 -6.43 -21.58
C THR A 25 5.03 -5.91 -20.40
N GLY A 26 4.20 -6.78 -19.79
CA GLY A 26 3.47 -6.50 -18.57
C GLY A 26 4.40 -6.31 -17.37
N ASP A 27 5.37 -7.21 -17.18
CA ASP A 27 6.32 -7.18 -16.07
C ASP A 27 7.28 -5.98 -16.17
N TYR A 28 7.73 -5.64 -17.39
CA TYR A 28 8.54 -4.44 -17.65
C TYR A 28 7.79 -3.13 -17.38
N ARG A 29 6.50 -3.03 -17.78
CA ARG A 29 5.67 -1.82 -17.55
C ARG A 29 5.32 -1.66 -16.07
N LYS A 30 4.98 -2.75 -15.37
CA LYS A 30 4.75 -2.75 -13.90
C LYS A 30 6.02 -2.39 -13.14
N SER A 31 7.18 -2.92 -13.55
CA SER A 31 8.49 -2.57 -12.99
C SER A 31 8.79 -1.07 -13.17
N LYS A 32 8.58 -0.51 -14.37
CA LYS A 32 8.75 0.92 -14.66
C LYS A 32 7.75 1.80 -13.89
N PHE A 33 6.53 1.32 -13.65
CA PHE A 33 5.53 2.00 -12.81
C PHE A 33 5.94 2.01 -11.32
N MET A 34 6.43 0.88 -10.80
CA MET A 34 6.97 0.77 -9.44
C MET A 34 8.24 1.60 -9.22
N GLU A 35 9.09 1.70 -10.25
CA GLU A 35 10.28 2.55 -10.26
C GLU A 35 9.89 4.04 -10.26
N LYS A 36 8.90 4.44 -11.09
CA LYS A 36 8.36 5.81 -11.12
C LYS A 36 7.61 6.20 -9.84
N LEU A 37 7.01 5.26 -9.12
CA LEU A 37 6.43 5.48 -7.77
C LEU A 37 7.50 5.63 -6.68
N SER A 38 8.68 5.05 -6.86
CA SER A 38 9.77 5.10 -5.88
C SER A 38 10.55 6.43 -5.89
N VAL A 39 10.29 7.31 -6.87
CA VAL A 39 10.90 8.64 -6.91
C VAL A 39 10.14 9.60 -5.97
N ARG A 40 10.73 9.78 -4.78
CA ARG A 40 10.50 10.83 -3.75
C ARG A 40 9.36 10.64 -2.73
N GLN A 41 9.71 9.96 -1.63
CA GLN A 41 9.39 10.41 -0.25
C GLN A 41 10.65 10.44 0.62
N GLY A 42 11.67 11.18 0.17
CA GLY A 42 12.82 11.55 0.99
C GLY A 42 12.56 12.86 1.70
N SER A 43 11.89 12.83 2.86
CA SER A 43 11.80 14.01 3.74
C SER A 43 13.19 14.29 4.30
N ARG A 44 13.97 15.14 3.62
CA ARG A 44 15.26 15.62 4.09
C ARG A 44 15.01 16.62 5.24
N LYS A 45 14.83 16.12 6.46
CA LYS A 45 14.94 16.94 7.67
C LYS A 45 16.42 17.03 8.03
N GLU A 46 16.93 18.25 7.96
CA GLU A 46 18.27 18.63 8.39
C GLU A 46 18.53 18.21 9.85
N ARG A 47 19.72 17.64 10.09
CA ARG A 47 20.22 17.31 11.43
C ARG A 47 20.63 18.60 12.15
N PRO A 48 20.20 18.85 13.41
CA PRO A 48 20.92 19.76 14.29
C PRO A 48 22.26 19.13 14.67
N GLY A 49 23.33 19.94 14.66
CA GLY A 49 24.72 19.52 14.78
C GLY A 49 25.05 18.68 16.02
N LEU A 50 25.94 17.72 15.80
CA LEU A 50 26.62 16.92 16.82
C LEU A 50 27.42 17.86 17.74
N ARG A 51 27.09 17.88 19.03
CA ARG A 51 28.02 18.34 20.08
C ARG A 51 28.84 17.13 20.55
N GLU A 52 30.15 17.31 20.60
CA GLU A 52 31.13 16.37 21.15
C GLU A 52 30.84 16.06 22.64
N PRO A 53 31.28 14.89 23.15
CA PRO A 53 30.92 14.43 24.48
C PRO A 53 31.79 15.09 25.56
N SER A 54 31.15 15.84 26.46
CA SER A 54 31.74 16.30 27.71
C SER A 54 31.41 15.34 28.86
N GLU A 55 32.45 14.67 29.36
CA GLU A 55 32.71 14.09 30.69
C GLU A 55 31.71 13.13 31.39
N PRO A 56 32.22 12.15 32.17
CA PRO A 56 31.44 11.04 32.71
C PRO A 56 30.70 11.42 34.01
N VAL A 57 29.39 11.17 34.05
CA VAL A 57 28.55 11.24 35.26
C VAL A 57 28.64 9.89 36.00
N PRO A 58 28.71 9.84 37.34
CA PRO A 58 28.99 8.61 38.06
C PRO A 58 27.82 7.62 38.00
N ALA A 59 28.16 6.33 37.93
CA ALA A 59 27.24 5.23 37.94
C ALA A 59 26.31 5.26 39.17
N SER A 60 25.03 5.57 38.97
CA SER A 60 23.97 5.17 39.89
C SER A 60 23.56 3.75 39.54
N SER A 61 24.01 2.81 40.36
CA SER A 61 23.62 1.40 40.34
C SER A 61 22.11 1.23 40.53
N SER A 62 21.42 0.73 39.51
CA SER A 62 20.08 0.15 39.63
C SER A 62 20.22 -1.37 39.63
N PRO A 63 19.88 -2.07 40.73
CA PRO A 63 19.97 -3.51 40.81
C PRO A 63 18.62 -4.11 40.43
N PHE A 64 18.47 -4.63 39.21
CA PHE A 64 17.61 -5.77 38.89
C PHE A 64 17.75 -6.08 37.39
N LEU A 65 18.54 -7.10 37.07
CA LEU A 65 18.21 -8.16 36.11
C LEU A 65 19.33 -9.22 36.21
N THR A 66 18.94 -10.36 36.75
CA THR A 66 19.74 -11.53 37.02
C THR A 66 20.23 -12.20 35.73
N GLY A 67 21.54 -12.19 35.51
CA GLY A 67 22.32 -13.44 35.50
C GLY A 67 22.15 -14.44 34.36
N LYS A 68 21.84 -14.00 33.14
CA LYS A 68 22.17 -14.81 31.94
C LYS A 68 22.83 -13.90 30.92
N GLU A 69 24.17 -13.91 30.88
CA GLU A 69 24.88 -13.33 29.73
C GLU A 69 24.38 -14.08 28.49
N LEU A 70 23.63 -13.39 27.63
CA LEU A 70 23.20 -13.94 26.36
C LEU A 70 24.46 -14.31 25.57
N SER A 71 24.54 -15.57 25.15
CA SER A 71 25.65 -16.02 24.30
C SER A 71 25.66 -15.21 22.99
N GLU A 72 26.83 -15.10 22.35
CA GLU A 72 26.96 -14.40 21.07
C GLU A 72 25.96 -14.91 20.02
N LYS A 73 25.73 -16.23 19.97
CA LYS A 73 24.76 -16.85 19.07
C LYS A 73 23.31 -16.44 19.40
N GLU A 74 22.96 -16.37 20.68
CA GLU A 74 21.63 -15.91 21.12
C GLU A 74 21.42 -14.42 20.80
N VAL A 75 22.44 -13.58 21.02
CA VAL A 75 22.39 -12.15 20.69
C VAL A 75 22.16 -11.94 19.21
N LEU A 76 22.92 -12.62 18.34
CA LEU A 76 22.77 -12.47 16.89
C LEU A 76 21.41 -12.97 16.41
N SER A 77 20.92 -14.10 16.96
CA SER A 77 19.59 -14.63 16.65
C SER A 77 18.47 -13.65 17.07
N LEU A 78 18.55 -13.10 18.29
CA LEU A 78 17.60 -12.12 18.79
C LEU A 78 17.69 -10.79 18.05
N PHE A 79 18.88 -10.41 17.58
CA PHE A 79 19.08 -9.20 16.78
C PHE A 79 18.44 -9.32 15.39
N GLU A 80 18.59 -10.46 14.71
CA GLU A 80 17.87 -10.72 13.45
C GLU A 80 16.36 -10.74 13.67
N LYS A 81 15.87 -11.46 14.70
CA LYS A 81 14.44 -11.45 15.05
C LYS A 81 13.93 -10.04 15.32
N MET A 82 14.67 -9.22 16.03
CA MET A 82 14.31 -7.83 16.29
C MET A 82 14.23 -7.01 14.99
N MET A 83 15.18 -7.17 14.06
CA MET A 83 15.15 -6.45 12.78
C MET A 83 13.95 -6.85 11.92
N GLU A 84 13.53 -8.11 11.98
CA GLU A 84 12.29 -8.60 11.38
C GLU A 84 11.05 -8.00 12.07
N ASP A 85 11.03 -8.05 13.41
CA ASP A 85 9.97 -7.48 14.25
C ASP A 85 9.84 -5.94 14.07
N LEU A 86 10.88 -5.23 13.68
CA LEU A 86 10.84 -3.79 13.38
C LEU A 86 10.51 -3.47 11.92
N ASN A 87 10.18 -4.48 11.10
CA ASN A 87 9.85 -4.36 9.68
C ASN A 87 10.88 -3.55 8.86
N LEU A 88 12.18 -3.78 9.09
CA LEU A 88 13.24 -3.07 8.37
C LEU A 88 13.45 -3.66 6.97
N THR A 89 13.74 -2.81 5.99
CA THR A 89 14.14 -3.23 4.63
C THR A 89 15.58 -3.75 4.63
N GLU A 90 15.96 -4.61 3.67
CA GLU A 90 17.33 -5.14 3.59
C GLU A 90 18.40 -4.04 3.47
N GLU A 91 18.09 -2.93 2.78
CA GLU A 91 18.95 -1.74 2.71
C GLU A 91 19.24 -1.15 4.10
N LYS A 92 18.26 -1.18 5.02
CA LYS A 92 18.43 -0.70 6.40
C LYS A 92 19.05 -1.75 7.31
N LYS A 93 18.83 -3.05 7.04
CA LYS A 93 19.43 -4.14 7.81
C LYS A 93 20.94 -4.25 7.56
N GLY A 94 21.41 -4.01 6.33
CA GLY A 94 22.84 -4.09 5.97
C GLY A 94 23.77 -3.34 6.94
N PRO A 95 23.62 -2.03 7.12
CA PRO A 95 24.44 -1.24 8.03
C PRO A 95 24.30 -1.66 9.52
N LEU A 96 23.16 -2.24 9.91
CA LEU A 96 22.95 -2.74 11.27
C LEU A 96 23.69 -4.07 11.51
N ARG A 97 23.82 -4.92 10.49
CA ARG A 97 24.58 -6.17 10.54
C ARG A 97 26.09 -5.94 10.62
N GLU A 98 26.59 -4.83 10.10
CA GLU A 98 28.02 -4.48 10.15
C GLU A 98 28.48 -3.95 11.52
N LYS A 99 27.54 -3.59 12.41
CA LYS A 99 27.88 -3.09 13.75
C LYS A 99 28.56 -4.15 14.62
N GLU A 100 29.41 -3.66 15.53
CA GLU A 100 30.08 -4.48 16.53
C GLU A 100 29.09 -5.21 17.46
N LEU A 101 29.48 -6.39 17.94
CA LEU A 101 28.65 -7.23 18.79
C LEU A 101 28.20 -6.53 20.07
N ALA A 102 29.04 -5.67 20.66
CA ALA A 102 28.69 -4.92 21.86
C ALA A 102 27.48 -4.00 21.65
N ILE A 103 27.43 -3.31 20.50
CA ILE A 103 26.32 -2.44 20.13
C ILE A 103 25.06 -3.28 19.87
N LYS A 104 25.20 -4.42 19.19
CA LYS A 104 24.08 -5.35 18.96
C LYS A 104 23.50 -5.87 20.28
N ARG A 105 24.35 -6.22 21.26
CA ARG A 105 23.93 -6.64 22.61
C ARG A 105 23.12 -5.56 23.30
N GLU A 106 23.59 -4.32 23.31
CA GLU A 106 22.88 -3.20 23.94
C GLU A 106 21.50 -2.98 23.31
N ILE A 107 21.43 -3.04 21.98
CA ILE A 107 20.18 -2.88 21.23
C ILE A 107 19.20 -4.03 21.57
N VAL A 108 19.66 -5.28 21.59
CA VAL A 108 18.82 -6.45 21.94
C VAL A 108 18.31 -6.35 23.38
N VAL A 109 19.17 -5.97 24.33
CA VAL A 109 18.76 -5.81 25.74
C VAL A 109 17.68 -4.73 25.86
N ARG A 110 17.87 -3.57 25.21
CA ARG A 110 16.87 -2.50 25.17
C ARG A 110 15.55 -2.99 24.56
N TYR A 111 15.61 -3.73 23.45
CA TYR A 111 14.44 -4.32 22.80
C TYR A 111 13.67 -5.26 23.74
N ILE A 112 14.37 -6.15 24.44
CA ILE A 112 13.76 -7.07 25.41
C ILE A 112 13.10 -6.27 26.54
N SER A 113 13.81 -5.29 27.12
CA SER A 113 13.27 -4.46 28.21
C SER A 113 12.03 -3.67 27.80
N THR A 114 12.00 -3.10 26.59
CA THR A 114 10.82 -2.38 26.08
C THR A 114 9.67 -3.35 25.79
N SER A 115 9.97 -4.53 25.26
CA SER A 115 8.95 -5.55 24.93
C SER A 115 8.36 -6.19 26.19
N SER A 116 9.17 -6.39 27.24
CA SER A 116 8.72 -6.89 28.54
C SER A 116 7.91 -5.86 29.32
N ASN A 117 8.29 -4.58 29.26
CA ASN A 117 7.55 -3.49 29.91
C ASN A 117 6.27 -3.09 29.16
N SER A 118 6.04 -3.61 27.95
CA SER A 118 4.75 -3.46 27.26
C SER A 118 3.61 -4.25 27.93
N GLY A 119 3.92 -5.06 28.95
CA GLY A 119 2.97 -5.82 29.74
C GLY A 119 2.57 -5.19 31.08
N ASP A 120 3.33 -4.26 31.64
CA ASP A 120 3.02 -3.67 32.94
C ASP A 120 3.83 -2.36 33.15
N GLY A 121 3.15 -1.22 33.27
CA GLY A 121 3.74 -0.03 33.90
C GLY A 121 4.41 1.06 33.05
N HIS A 122 3.98 1.33 31.81
CA HIS A 122 4.20 2.67 31.22
C HIS A 122 2.89 3.48 31.25
N GLU A 123 2.92 4.65 31.90
CA GLU A 123 1.80 5.60 31.94
C GLU A 123 1.37 5.98 30.50
N GLY A 124 0.38 5.25 29.95
CA GLY A 124 -0.36 5.69 28.76
C GLY A 124 -0.58 4.67 27.63
N ALA A 125 0.16 3.55 27.55
CA ALA A 125 -0.02 2.59 26.45
C ALA A 125 -0.61 1.25 26.93
N LEU A 126 -1.84 0.95 26.51
CA LEU A 126 -2.51 -0.32 26.77
C LEU A 126 -1.85 -1.47 25.99
N SER A 127 -1.95 -2.70 26.52
CA SER A 127 -1.61 -3.90 25.77
C SER A 127 -2.53 -4.05 24.54
N SER A 128 -2.12 -4.85 23.55
CA SER A 128 -2.96 -5.15 22.36
C SER A 128 -4.36 -5.64 22.75
N GLN A 129 -4.44 -6.50 23.77
CA GLN A 129 -5.68 -7.04 24.32
C GLN A 129 -6.50 -5.98 25.07
N GLY A 130 -5.86 -5.03 25.74
CA GLY A 130 -6.51 -3.87 26.35
C GLY A 130 -7.27 -3.03 25.32
N TYR A 131 -6.64 -2.77 24.16
CA TYR A 131 -7.32 -2.07 23.07
C TYR A 131 -8.50 -2.85 22.49
N LEU A 132 -8.45 -4.18 22.43
CA LEU A 132 -9.60 -4.99 21.99
C LEU A 132 -10.79 -4.85 22.94
N HIS A 133 -10.53 -4.88 24.25
CA HIS A 133 -11.57 -4.65 25.25
C HIS A 133 -12.17 -3.25 25.13
N ASP A 134 -11.34 -2.23 24.97
CA ASP A 134 -11.79 -0.84 24.86
C ASP A 134 -12.59 -0.61 23.57
N LEU A 135 -12.12 -1.09 22.42
CA LEU A 135 -12.87 -0.98 21.17
C LEU A 135 -14.24 -1.68 21.24
N ARG A 136 -14.38 -2.75 22.02
CA ARG A 136 -15.68 -3.41 22.25
C ARG A 136 -16.59 -2.61 23.16
N SER A 137 -16.04 -2.06 24.23
CA SER A 137 -16.79 -1.40 25.29
C SER A 137 -17.07 0.08 25.04
N VAL A 138 -16.40 0.71 24.06
CA VAL A 138 -16.62 2.11 23.71
C VAL A 138 -17.86 2.27 22.83
N HIS A 139 -18.81 3.07 23.34
CA HIS A 139 -20.10 3.36 22.70
C HIS A 139 -20.28 4.84 22.32
N THR A 140 -19.37 5.74 22.73
CA THR A 140 -19.45 7.18 22.43
C THR A 140 -18.37 7.57 21.43
N ASN A 141 -18.73 8.46 20.49
CA ASN A 141 -17.84 8.85 19.38
C ASN A 141 -16.56 9.55 19.88
N ASP A 142 -16.65 10.42 20.90
CA ASP A 142 -15.49 11.14 21.42
C ASP A 142 -14.47 10.20 22.09
N ARG A 143 -14.95 9.24 22.89
CA ARG A 143 -14.08 8.23 23.50
C ARG A 143 -13.51 7.28 22.46
N LEU A 144 -14.28 6.98 21.41
CA LEU A 144 -13.81 6.15 20.31
C LEU A 144 -12.66 6.85 19.58
N LEU A 145 -12.83 8.13 19.24
CA LEU A 145 -11.80 8.91 18.56
C LEU A 145 -10.49 8.97 19.39
N SER A 146 -10.59 9.19 20.70
CA SER A 146 -9.42 9.20 21.59
C SER A 146 -8.72 7.83 21.64
N CYS A 147 -9.50 6.75 21.81
CA CYS A 147 -8.99 5.37 21.81
C CYS A 147 -8.30 5.02 20.48
N LEU A 148 -8.92 5.37 19.35
CA LEU A 148 -8.35 5.17 18.02
C LEU A 148 -7.05 5.95 17.81
N GLY A 149 -6.99 7.20 18.29
CA GLY A 149 -5.77 8.00 18.21
C GLY A 149 -4.60 7.37 18.96
N SER A 150 -4.86 6.81 20.15
CA SER A 150 -3.87 6.07 20.93
C SER A 150 -3.48 4.76 20.24
N LEU A 151 -4.46 3.98 19.76
CA LEU A 151 -4.23 2.74 19.02
C LEU A 151 -3.38 2.96 17.77
N ARG A 152 -3.63 4.03 17.01
CA ARG A 152 -2.84 4.38 15.82
C ARG A 152 -1.37 4.57 16.18
N VAL A 153 -1.07 5.23 17.30
CA VAL A 153 0.31 5.41 17.77
C VAL A 153 0.92 4.05 18.07
N SER A 154 0.25 3.21 18.86
CA SER A 154 0.71 1.86 19.20
C SER A 154 0.96 0.99 17.95
N LEU A 155 0.07 1.03 16.95
CA LEU A 155 0.24 0.29 15.68
C LEU A 155 1.45 0.77 14.85
N ASN A 156 1.87 2.03 15.00
CA ASN A 156 3.03 2.57 14.26
C ASN A 156 4.35 2.42 15.01
N SER A 157 4.32 2.49 16.35
CA SER A 157 5.53 2.52 17.16
C SER A 157 5.96 1.16 17.70
N ASN A 158 5.02 0.22 17.86
CA ASN A 158 5.32 -1.08 18.42
C ASN A 158 5.79 -2.08 17.35
N PRO A 159 6.50 -3.15 17.75
CA PRO A 159 6.96 -4.18 16.82
C PRO A 159 5.81 -4.89 16.09
N VAL A 160 6.11 -5.51 14.95
CA VAL A 160 5.17 -6.31 14.15
C VAL A 160 4.52 -7.41 14.99
N SER A 161 5.26 -8.05 15.90
CA SER A 161 4.68 -9.04 16.84
C SER A 161 3.56 -8.47 17.71
N TRP A 162 3.57 -7.18 18.05
CA TRP A 162 2.46 -6.51 18.72
C TRP A 162 1.24 -6.39 17.78
N VAL A 163 1.48 -6.07 16.51
CA VAL A 163 0.44 -6.01 15.46
C VAL A 163 -0.17 -7.39 15.20
N GLU A 164 0.66 -8.44 15.19
CA GLU A 164 0.20 -9.83 15.10
C GLU A 164 -0.64 -10.26 16.30
N ASN A 165 -0.29 -9.80 17.51
CA ASN A 165 -1.09 -10.03 18.72
C ASN A 165 -2.42 -9.27 18.69
N PHE A 166 -2.44 -8.02 18.23
CA PHE A 166 -3.70 -7.31 17.94
C PHE A 166 -4.54 -8.07 16.89
N GLY A 167 -3.86 -8.61 15.89
CA GLY A 167 -4.30 -9.74 15.10
C GLY A 167 -5.52 -9.50 14.21
N LYS A 168 -6.03 -10.61 13.65
CA LYS A 168 -7.23 -10.62 12.81
C LYS A 168 -8.47 -10.13 13.57
N GLU A 169 -8.55 -10.40 14.86
CA GLU A 169 -9.65 -9.99 15.72
C GLU A 169 -9.74 -8.46 15.85
N GLY A 170 -8.61 -7.79 16.13
CA GLY A 170 -8.55 -6.34 16.18
C GLY A 170 -8.83 -5.67 14.83
N PHE A 171 -8.28 -6.25 13.76
CA PHE A 171 -8.58 -5.82 12.39
C PHE A 171 -10.08 -5.90 12.07
N GLN A 172 -10.74 -7.03 12.35
CA GLN A 172 -12.18 -7.19 12.12
C GLN A 172 -13.01 -6.21 12.95
N LEU A 173 -12.59 -5.90 14.18
CA LEU A 173 -13.27 -4.93 15.03
C LEU A 173 -13.14 -3.50 14.48
N LEU A 174 -11.98 -3.13 13.94
CA LEU A 174 -11.79 -1.84 13.25
C LEU A 174 -12.69 -1.73 12.02
N LEU A 175 -12.74 -2.78 11.18
CA LEU A 175 -13.63 -2.80 10.02
C LEU A 175 -15.10 -2.69 10.43
N LYS A 176 -15.52 -3.42 11.47
CA LYS A 176 -16.88 -3.36 12.00
C LYS A 176 -17.23 -1.94 12.45
N LYS A 177 -16.38 -1.30 13.26
CA LYS A 177 -16.60 0.08 13.73
C LYS A 177 -16.65 1.07 12.57
N LEU A 178 -15.78 0.91 11.57
CA LEU A 178 -15.79 1.76 10.37
C LEU A 178 -17.11 1.59 9.61
N ASN A 179 -17.55 0.35 9.41
CA ASN A 179 -18.82 0.06 8.75
C ASN A 179 -20.01 0.65 9.52
N ASP A 180 -20.05 0.52 10.85
CA ASP A 180 -21.09 1.11 11.69
C ASP A 180 -21.13 2.65 11.55
N LEU A 181 -19.95 3.30 11.55
CA LEU A 181 -19.83 4.75 11.39
C LEU A 181 -20.23 5.21 9.98
N GLN A 182 -19.94 4.43 8.94
CA GLN A 182 -20.30 4.74 7.54
C GLN A 182 -21.82 4.69 7.31
N HIS A 183 -22.54 3.85 8.06
CA HIS A 183 -24.01 3.74 7.99
C HIS A 183 -24.74 4.68 8.95
N SER A 184 -24.03 5.62 9.60
CA SER A 184 -24.67 6.61 10.45
C SER A 184 -25.61 7.52 9.64
N LYS A 185 -26.87 7.63 10.07
CA LYS A 185 -27.91 8.43 9.38
C LYS A 185 -27.64 9.93 9.39
N ARG A 186 -26.83 10.42 10.34
CA ARG A 186 -26.46 11.83 10.51
C ARG A 186 -24.97 11.90 10.87
N PRO A 187 -24.08 11.79 9.88
CA PRO A 187 -22.65 11.92 10.14
C PRO A 187 -22.34 13.34 10.57
N ASP A 188 -21.70 13.48 11.72
CA ASP A 188 -21.10 14.72 12.19
C ASP A 188 -19.59 14.72 11.94
N LEU A 189 -18.92 15.83 12.26
CA LEU A 189 -17.47 15.95 12.10
C LEU A 189 -16.71 14.94 12.96
N VAL A 190 -17.23 14.55 14.12
CA VAL A 190 -16.57 13.57 15.02
C VAL A 190 -16.63 12.18 14.41
N ILE A 191 -17.74 11.83 13.75
CA ILE A 191 -17.89 10.59 12.99
C ILE A 191 -16.89 10.56 11.84
N TRP A 192 -16.77 11.64 11.04
CA TRP A 192 -15.77 11.68 9.95
C TRP A 192 -14.33 11.59 10.47
N LYS A 193 -14.01 12.28 11.57
CA LYS A 193 -12.71 12.15 12.23
C LYS A 193 -12.46 10.73 12.73
N SER A 194 -13.47 10.07 13.29
CA SER A 194 -13.35 8.68 13.76
C SER A 194 -13.16 7.70 12.61
N GLN A 195 -13.91 7.86 11.51
CA GLN A 195 -13.70 7.08 10.30
C GLN A 195 -12.28 7.26 9.78
N HIS A 196 -11.80 8.51 9.68
CA HIS A 196 -10.44 8.79 9.23
C HIS A 196 -9.39 8.18 10.16
N GLU A 197 -9.58 8.27 11.47
CA GLU A 197 -8.64 7.68 12.42
C GLU A 197 -8.58 6.16 12.29
N ILE A 198 -9.71 5.49 12.00
CA ILE A 198 -9.71 4.06 11.64
C ILE A 198 -8.91 3.81 10.36
N ILE A 199 -9.08 4.62 9.30
CA ILE A 199 -8.27 4.49 8.07
C ILE A 199 -6.78 4.62 8.38
N ARG A 200 -6.39 5.51 9.30
CA ARG A 200 -4.99 5.66 9.73
C ARG A 200 -4.50 4.47 10.56
N CYS A 201 -5.36 3.87 11.39
CA CYS A 201 -5.06 2.60 12.06
C CYS A 201 -4.86 1.48 11.03
N LEU A 202 -5.74 1.35 10.04
CA LEU A 202 -5.61 0.35 8.97
C LEU A 202 -4.33 0.56 8.16
N LYS A 203 -3.96 1.82 7.88
CA LYS A 203 -2.68 2.16 7.23
C LYS A 203 -1.48 1.68 8.03
N ALA A 204 -1.47 1.91 9.34
CA ALA A 204 -0.40 1.44 10.22
C ALA A 204 -0.37 -0.08 10.32
N PHE A 205 -1.54 -0.71 10.47
CA PHE A 205 -1.70 -2.16 10.55
C PHE A 205 -1.21 -2.86 9.27
N MET A 206 -1.52 -2.31 8.08
CA MET A 206 -1.08 -2.84 6.79
C MET A 206 0.36 -2.46 6.41
N ASN A 207 1.09 -1.75 7.27
CA ASN A 207 2.49 -1.41 7.00
C ASN A 207 3.44 -2.59 7.28
N ASN A 208 2.99 -3.83 7.09
CA ASN A 208 3.75 -5.07 7.23
C ASN A 208 3.00 -6.19 6.48
N LYS A 209 3.70 -7.30 6.19
CA LYS A 209 3.13 -8.42 5.43
C LYS A 209 1.88 -9.00 6.09
N PHE A 210 1.91 -9.22 7.41
CA PHE A 210 0.78 -9.80 8.15
C PHE A 210 -0.50 -8.97 7.96
N GLY A 211 -0.42 -7.65 8.12
CA GLY A 211 -1.57 -6.77 8.00
C GLY A 211 -2.12 -6.67 6.58
N ILE A 212 -1.25 -6.67 5.57
CA ILE A 212 -1.68 -6.73 4.16
C ILE A 212 -2.44 -8.03 3.88
N MET A 213 -1.90 -9.18 4.32
CA MET A 213 -2.57 -10.47 4.13
C MET A 213 -3.94 -10.50 4.80
N CYS A 214 -4.08 -9.93 6.00
CA CYS A 214 -5.39 -9.81 6.65
C CYS A 214 -6.40 -8.99 5.83
N MET A 215 -5.97 -7.90 5.18
CA MET A 215 -6.83 -7.11 4.29
C MET A 215 -7.21 -7.89 3.03
N LEU A 216 -6.25 -8.58 2.41
CA LEU A 216 -6.46 -9.36 1.19
C LEU A 216 -7.38 -10.58 1.45
N GLU A 217 -7.22 -11.27 2.57
CA GLU A 217 -8.06 -12.41 2.96
C GLU A 217 -9.46 -11.99 3.46
N SER A 218 -9.69 -10.69 3.69
CA SER A 218 -10.97 -10.20 4.17
C SER A 218 -12.00 -10.08 3.03
N GLU A 219 -13.18 -10.65 3.24
CA GLU A 219 -14.32 -10.50 2.31
C GLU A 219 -14.79 -9.04 2.22
N GLU A 220 -14.85 -8.35 3.37
CA GLU A 220 -15.43 -7.00 3.48
C GLU A 220 -14.39 -5.87 3.60
N GLY A 221 -13.11 -6.19 3.78
CA GLY A 221 -12.05 -5.20 4.03
C GLY A 221 -11.91 -4.18 2.90
N ILE A 222 -11.73 -4.65 1.67
CA ILE A 222 -11.60 -3.79 0.48
C ILE A 222 -12.88 -2.98 0.25
N ARG A 223 -14.06 -3.58 0.43
CA ARG A 223 -15.36 -2.91 0.29
C ARG A 223 -15.52 -1.77 1.30
N THR A 224 -15.20 -2.03 2.57
CA THR A 224 -15.28 -1.03 3.65
C THR A 224 -14.29 0.12 3.44
N LEU A 225 -13.06 -0.19 2.99
CA LEU A 225 -12.06 0.81 2.62
C LEU A 225 -12.52 1.65 1.41
N THR A 226 -13.16 1.02 0.42
CA THR A 226 -13.70 1.71 -0.77
C THR A 226 -14.80 2.70 -0.41
N ARG A 227 -15.70 2.36 0.53
CA ARG A 227 -16.70 3.30 1.04
C ARG A 227 -16.10 4.53 1.73
N ALA A 228 -14.88 4.43 2.26
CA ALA A 228 -14.17 5.54 2.88
C ALA A 228 -13.58 6.55 1.88
N VAL A 229 -13.66 6.26 0.57
CA VAL A 229 -13.37 7.23 -0.49
C VAL A 229 -14.48 8.28 -0.49
N ASN A 230 -14.29 9.38 0.25
CA ASN A 230 -15.28 10.43 0.44
C ASN A 230 -14.71 11.81 0.09
N PRO A 231 -15.10 12.40 -1.06
CA PRO A 231 -14.64 13.74 -1.47
C PRO A 231 -14.96 14.85 -0.47
N SER A 232 -16.03 14.70 0.33
CA SER A 232 -16.41 15.69 1.35
C SER A 232 -15.46 15.74 2.55
N TYR A 233 -14.59 14.74 2.71
CA TYR A 233 -13.57 14.72 3.76
C TYR A 233 -12.21 14.32 3.17
N THR A 234 -11.59 15.29 2.51
CA THR A 234 -10.36 15.15 1.73
C THR A 234 -9.23 14.38 2.42
N PRO A 235 -8.87 14.62 3.71
CA PRO A 235 -7.75 13.91 4.32
C PRO A 235 -7.93 12.40 4.42
N MET A 236 -9.17 11.94 4.69
CA MET A 236 -9.49 10.51 4.70
C MET A 236 -9.45 9.93 3.30
N MET A 237 -10.00 10.64 2.32
CA MET A 237 -9.99 10.18 0.94
C MET A 237 -8.57 9.99 0.42
N VAL A 238 -7.64 10.92 0.73
CA VAL A 238 -6.21 10.79 0.38
C VAL A 238 -5.63 9.49 0.91
N ASP A 239 -5.81 9.20 2.21
CA ASP A 239 -5.29 7.97 2.80
C ASP A 239 -5.99 6.72 2.22
N ALA A 240 -7.31 6.76 2.02
CA ALA A 240 -8.08 5.65 1.48
C ALA A 240 -7.67 5.30 0.04
N VAL A 241 -7.59 6.28 -0.86
CA VAL A 241 -7.21 6.00 -2.26
C VAL A 241 -5.75 5.59 -2.38
N LYS A 242 -4.85 6.08 -1.52
CA LYS A 242 -3.45 5.61 -1.48
C LYS A 242 -3.35 4.14 -1.06
N LEU A 243 -4.14 3.73 -0.07
CA LEU A 243 -4.22 2.32 0.33
C LEU A 243 -4.81 1.45 -0.78
N LEU A 244 -5.89 1.87 -1.42
CA LEU A 244 -6.47 1.15 -2.56
C LEU A 244 -5.51 1.06 -3.75
N SER A 245 -4.74 2.13 -4.01
CA SER A 245 -3.69 2.13 -5.04
C SER A 245 -2.65 1.06 -4.77
N ALA A 246 -2.15 0.98 -3.53
CA ALA A 246 -1.19 -0.05 -3.14
C ALA A 246 -1.78 -1.46 -3.30
N LEU A 247 -3.05 -1.66 -2.94
CA LEU A 247 -3.75 -2.95 -3.10
C LEU A 247 -3.92 -3.34 -4.56
N CYS A 248 -4.19 -2.40 -5.48
CA CYS A 248 -4.29 -2.68 -6.92
C CYS A 248 -2.98 -3.20 -7.53
N ILE A 249 -1.84 -2.78 -6.97
CA ILE A 249 -0.51 -3.11 -7.48
C ILE A 249 -0.03 -4.47 -6.96
N ILE A 250 -0.51 -4.90 -5.80
CA ILE A 250 -0.12 -6.19 -5.23
C ILE A 250 -0.64 -7.32 -6.13
N GLU A 251 0.29 -8.14 -6.60
CA GLU A 251 0.01 -9.32 -7.42
C GLU A 251 -0.50 -10.49 -6.56
N TYR A 252 -1.70 -10.32 -6.01
CA TYR A 252 -2.42 -11.33 -5.25
C TYR A 252 -3.84 -11.44 -5.80
N GLU A 253 -4.24 -12.63 -6.28
CA GLU A 253 -5.61 -12.97 -6.71
C GLU A 253 -6.33 -11.87 -7.54
N LYS A 254 -5.61 -11.21 -8.45
CA LYS A 254 -6.14 -10.06 -9.22
C LYS A 254 -6.86 -9.03 -8.34
N THR A 255 -6.23 -8.60 -7.24
CA THR A 255 -6.82 -7.67 -6.25
C THR A 255 -7.42 -6.40 -6.86
N TYR A 256 -6.85 -5.88 -7.96
CA TYR A 256 -7.44 -4.75 -8.69
C TYR A 256 -8.89 -5.02 -9.15
N GLN A 257 -9.25 -6.25 -9.50
CA GLN A 257 -10.63 -6.62 -9.88
C GLN A 257 -11.58 -6.54 -8.68
N ARG A 258 -11.10 -6.93 -7.49
CA ARG A 258 -11.87 -6.82 -6.24
C ARG A 258 -12.09 -5.37 -5.84
N VAL A 259 -11.07 -4.52 -6.01
CA VAL A 259 -11.20 -3.06 -5.82
C VAL A 259 -12.20 -2.47 -6.81
N LEU A 260 -12.12 -2.86 -8.09
CA LEU A 260 -13.03 -2.39 -9.12
C LEU A 260 -14.47 -2.82 -8.86
N ALA A 261 -14.70 -4.07 -8.45
CA ALA A 261 -16.01 -4.56 -8.05
C ALA A 261 -16.55 -3.77 -6.85
N ALA A 262 -15.72 -3.52 -5.84
CA ALA A 262 -16.12 -2.70 -4.70
C ALA A 262 -16.49 -1.26 -5.09
N LEU A 263 -15.77 -0.64 -6.05
CA LEU A 263 -16.11 0.68 -6.57
C LEU A 263 -17.47 0.69 -7.27
N THR A 264 -17.74 -0.32 -8.10
CA THR A 264 -19.02 -0.52 -8.76
C THR A 264 -20.13 -0.65 -7.72
N ASP A 265 -20.02 -1.61 -6.80
CA ASP A 265 -21.05 -1.89 -5.80
C ASP A 265 -21.38 -0.68 -4.92
N CYS A 266 -20.35 0.07 -4.47
CA CYS A 266 -20.55 1.26 -3.64
C CYS A 266 -21.25 2.39 -4.42
N SER A 267 -20.95 2.51 -5.72
CA SER A 267 -21.48 3.59 -6.55
C SER A 267 -22.89 3.30 -7.05
N GLU A 268 -23.23 2.04 -7.30
CA GLU A 268 -24.60 1.62 -7.59
C GLU A 268 -25.54 1.91 -6.41
N GLN A 269 -25.09 1.68 -5.17
CA GLN A 269 -25.83 2.04 -3.95
C GLN A 269 -26.12 3.54 -3.86
N GLU A 270 -25.28 4.36 -4.49
CA GLU A 270 -25.39 5.83 -4.52
C GLU A 270 -26.00 6.36 -5.83
N GLN A 271 -26.42 5.48 -6.74
CA GLN A 271 -26.96 5.84 -8.06
C GLN A 271 -26.02 6.77 -8.84
N ARG A 272 -24.73 6.45 -8.85
CA ARG A 272 -23.69 7.22 -9.52
C ARG A 272 -22.72 6.34 -10.30
N GLU A 273 -22.00 6.96 -11.23
CA GLU A 273 -20.91 6.31 -11.96
C GLU A 273 -19.79 5.84 -11.00
N ARG A 274 -19.22 4.66 -11.25
CA ARG A 274 -18.25 4.02 -10.34
C ARG A 274 -16.97 4.80 -10.08
N PHE A 275 -16.62 5.70 -10.98
CA PHE A 275 -15.45 6.57 -10.86
C PHE A 275 -15.79 8.00 -10.42
N GLY A 276 -17.07 8.32 -10.23
CA GLY A 276 -17.51 9.69 -9.96
C GLY A 276 -16.84 10.33 -8.74
N ARG A 277 -16.68 9.59 -7.65
CA ARG A 277 -15.97 10.08 -6.44
C ARG A 277 -14.51 10.40 -6.70
N ILE A 278 -13.84 9.63 -7.56
CA ILE A 278 -12.42 9.85 -7.90
C ILE A 278 -12.26 11.09 -8.77
N ILE A 279 -13.18 11.28 -9.72
CA ILE A 279 -13.23 12.49 -10.56
C ILE A 279 -13.53 13.74 -9.71
N GLU A 280 -14.45 13.66 -8.75
CA GLU A 280 -14.69 14.73 -7.77
C GLU A 280 -13.44 15.07 -6.96
N GLY A 281 -12.67 14.06 -6.54
CA GLY A 281 -11.40 14.28 -5.84
C GLY A 281 -10.32 14.96 -6.69
N LEU A 282 -10.27 14.68 -8.00
CA LEU A 282 -9.39 15.39 -8.93
C LEU A 282 -9.84 16.84 -9.15
N ALA A 283 -11.14 17.10 -9.11
CA ALA A 283 -11.70 18.44 -9.26
C ALA A 283 -11.51 19.32 -8.02
N GLU A 284 -11.10 18.77 -6.87
CA GLU A 284 -10.92 19.51 -5.61
C GLU A 284 -9.88 20.64 -5.76
N PRO A 285 -10.29 21.92 -5.78
CA PRO A 285 -9.40 23.03 -6.08
C PRO A 285 -8.27 23.19 -5.06
N GLN A 286 -8.52 22.93 -3.78
CA GLN A 286 -7.60 23.30 -2.69
C GLN A 286 -6.60 22.20 -2.31
N SER A 287 -6.77 20.97 -2.80
CA SER A 287 -5.97 19.83 -2.36
C SER A 287 -5.17 19.18 -3.48
N LEU A 288 -3.95 19.66 -3.68
CA LEU A 288 -3.01 19.05 -4.63
C LEU A 288 -2.64 17.62 -4.22
N SER A 289 -2.57 17.34 -2.91
CA SER A 289 -2.30 16.00 -2.39
C SER A 289 -3.41 15.00 -2.73
N LEU A 290 -4.67 15.45 -2.76
CA LEU A 290 -5.79 14.63 -3.23
C LEU A 290 -5.72 14.40 -4.73
N LYS A 291 -5.43 15.43 -5.52
CA LYS A 291 -5.26 15.31 -6.97
C LYS A 291 -4.20 14.26 -7.33
N VAL A 292 -3.03 14.34 -6.70
CA VAL A 292 -1.96 13.35 -6.85
C VAL A 292 -2.45 11.94 -6.48
N ALA A 293 -3.07 11.80 -5.32
CA ALA A 293 -3.52 10.50 -4.82
C ALA A 293 -4.59 9.86 -5.72
N CYS A 294 -5.53 10.65 -6.24
CA CYS A 294 -6.53 10.20 -7.20
C CYS A 294 -5.90 9.82 -8.53
N MET A 295 -4.97 10.62 -9.06
CA MET A 295 -4.30 10.31 -10.32
C MET A 295 -3.44 9.04 -10.21
N GLN A 296 -2.74 8.87 -9.08
CA GLN A 296 -2.00 7.65 -8.76
C GLN A 296 -2.93 6.43 -8.70
N PHE A 297 -4.13 6.57 -8.13
CA PHE A 297 -5.11 5.50 -8.06
C PHE A 297 -5.68 5.11 -9.43
N ILE A 298 -5.95 6.11 -10.28
CA ILE A 298 -6.34 5.88 -11.68
C ILE A 298 -5.24 5.10 -12.39
N ASN A 299 -3.98 5.54 -12.27
CA ASN A 299 -2.83 4.85 -12.86
C ASN A 299 -2.77 3.40 -12.41
N ALA A 300 -2.83 3.14 -11.09
CA ALA A 300 -2.84 1.77 -10.56
C ALA A 300 -3.96 0.92 -11.20
N LEU A 301 -5.19 1.43 -11.30
CA LEU A 301 -6.29 0.68 -11.91
C LEU A 301 -6.13 0.42 -13.41
N VAL A 302 -5.61 1.37 -14.18
CA VAL A 302 -5.47 1.21 -15.64
C VAL A 302 -4.22 0.45 -16.05
N THR A 303 -3.19 0.39 -15.20
CA THR A 303 -1.95 -0.35 -15.49
C THR A 303 -1.90 -1.74 -14.88
N SER A 304 -2.70 -2.04 -13.86
CA SER A 304 -2.73 -3.39 -13.24
C SER A 304 -3.22 -4.53 -14.16
N PRO A 305 -4.22 -4.34 -15.06
CA PRO A 305 -4.69 -5.42 -15.92
C PRO A 305 -3.67 -5.81 -17.00
N ASP A 306 -3.45 -7.12 -17.17
CA ASP A 306 -2.57 -7.63 -18.22
C ASP A 306 -3.23 -7.58 -19.62
N GLU A 307 -4.56 -7.65 -19.68
CA GLU A 307 -5.38 -7.64 -20.89
C GLU A 307 -5.48 -6.22 -21.48
N LEU A 308 -4.98 -6.01 -22.71
CA LEU A 308 -4.98 -4.71 -23.39
C LEU A 308 -6.39 -4.13 -23.53
N GLU A 309 -7.36 -4.95 -23.94
CA GLU A 309 -8.74 -4.53 -24.14
C GLU A 309 -9.34 -3.97 -22.84
N PHE A 310 -8.99 -4.58 -21.71
CA PHE A 310 -9.47 -4.14 -20.40
C PHE A 310 -8.80 -2.83 -19.95
N ARG A 311 -7.49 -2.65 -20.21
CA ARG A 311 -6.81 -1.37 -19.95
C ARG A 311 -7.40 -0.23 -20.78
N VAL A 312 -7.61 -0.46 -22.08
CA VAL A 312 -8.22 0.50 -23.00
C VAL A 312 -9.66 0.82 -22.57
N HIS A 313 -10.42 -0.19 -22.16
CA HIS A 313 -11.78 -0.01 -21.63
C HIS A 313 -11.81 0.90 -20.40
N LEU A 314 -11.02 0.58 -19.36
CA LEU A 314 -10.96 1.37 -18.13
C LEU A 314 -10.51 2.80 -18.38
N ARG A 315 -9.45 3.00 -19.17
CA ARG A 315 -8.98 4.34 -19.53
C ARG A 315 -10.06 5.14 -20.24
N SER A 316 -10.73 4.52 -21.21
CA SER A 316 -11.81 5.16 -21.96
C SER A 316 -12.98 5.55 -21.05
N GLU A 317 -13.30 4.72 -20.05
CA GLU A 317 -14.33 5.01 -19.08
C GLU A 317 -13.96 6.18 -18.16
N PHE A 318 -12.76 6.21 -17.57
CA PHE A 318 -12.30 7.37 -16.80
C PHE A 318 -12.38 8.68 -17.60
N LEU A 319 -11.94 8.64 -18.87
CA LEU A 319 -12.04 9.79 -19.76
C LEU A 319 -13.49 10.24 -19.99
N ARG A 320 -14.43 9.30 -20.14
CA ARG A 320 -15.87 9.61 -20.29
C ARG A 320 -16.53 10.07 -18.99
N CYS A 321 -16.06 9.61 -17.84
CA CYS A 321 -16.56 10.05 -16.53
C CYS A 321 -16.12 11.47 -16.13
N GLY A 322 -15.39 12.19 -17.00
CA GLY A 322 -15.01 13.59 -16.80
C GLY A 322 -13.51 13.83 -16.65
N LEU A 323 -12.66 12.78 -16.63
CA LEU A 323 -11.21 12.97 -16.55
C LEU A 323 -10.69 13.80 -17.73
N ARG A 324 -11.24 13.59 -18.95
CA ARG A 324 -10.82 14.30 -20.17
C ARG A 324 -10.86 15.81 -20.00
N ASP A 325 -11.93 16.32 -19.41
CA ASP A 325 -12.16 17.75 -19.26
C ASP A 325 -11.29 18.35 -18.15
N LEU A 326 -10.91 17.53 -17.16
CA LEU A 326 -10.04 17.95 -16.06
C LEU A 326 -8.56 17.99 -16.45
N LEU A 327 -8.09 17.16 -17.38
CA LEU A 327 -6.67 17.03 -17.74
C LEU A 327 -5.95 18.38 -17.99
N PRO A 328 -6.50 19.33 -18.78
CA PRO A 328 -5.83 20.62 -18.98
C PRO A 328 -5.62 21.39 -17.67
N SER A 329 -6.65 21.48 -16.83
CA SER A 329 -6.57 22.14 -15.53
C SER A 329 -5.61 21.45 -14.55
N LEU A 330 -5.50 20.12 -14.65
CA LEU A 330 -4.58 19.34 -13.81
C LEU A 330 -3.14 19.59 -14.23
N GLN A 331 -2.87 19.70 -15.54
CA GLN A 331 -1.55 20.05 -16.08
C GLN A 331 -1.13 21.47 -15.67
N GLU A 332 -2.04 22.46 -15.73
CA GLU A 332 -1.76 23.84 -15.33
C GLU A 332 -1.45 23.98 -13.82
N ALA A 333 -2.15 23.21 -12.98
CA ALA A 333 -2.00 23.26 -11.53
C ALA A 333 -0.99 22.24 -10.96
N ALA A 334 -0.25 21.53 -11.81
CA ALA A 334 0.59 20.41 -11.39
C ALA A 334 1.83 20.85 -10.59
N ASN A 335 2.12 20.10 -9.53
CA ASN A 335 3.48 20.03 -8.98
C ASN A 335 4.24 18.85 -9.60
N GLU A 336 5.51 18.71 -9.25
CA GLU A 336 6.37 17.61 -9.70
C GLU A 336 5.72 16.22 -9.51
N GLU A 337 5.06 15.97 -8.38
CA GLU A 337 4.42 14.68 -8.11
C GLU A 337 3.20 14.43 -9.03
N LEU A 338 2.34 15.44 -9.23
CA LEU A 338 1.20 15.32 -10.14
C LEU A 338 1.65 15.23 -11.60
N GLU A 339 2.67 15.99 -12.01
CA GLU A 339 3.25 15.90 -13.35
C GLU A 339 3.72 14.48 -13.66
N VAL A 340 4.39 13.83 -12.70
CA VAL A 340 4.82 12.44 -12.87
C VAL A 340 3.61 11.53 -13.08
N GLN A 341 2.54 11.67 -12.30
CA GLN A 341 1.35 10.84 -12.45
C GLN A 341 0.61 11.09 -13.77
N LEU A 342 0.53 12.35 -14.23
CA LEU A 342 -0.06 12.68 -15.53
C LEU A 342 0.76 12.07 -16.69
N ARG A 343 2.09 12.20 -16.65
CA ARG A 343 2.97 11.57 -17.65
C ARG A 343 2.85 10.05 -17.65
N VAL A 344 2.73 9.41 -16.48
CA VAL A 344 2.51 7.95 -16.39
C VAL A 344 1.23 7.55 -17.13
N PHE A 345 0.15 8.30 -16.95
CA PHE A 345 -1.12 8.01 -17.60
C PHE A 345 -1.05 8.16 -19.12
N GLU A 346 -0.41 9.24 -19.58
CA GLU A 346 -0.19 9.55 -21.00
C GLU A 346 0.72 8.50 -21.65
N ASP A 347 1.89 8.23 -21.08
CA ASP A 347 2.85 7.23 -21.56
C ASP A 347 2.17 5.85 -21.70
N ALA A 348 1.45 5.41 -20.67
CA ALA A 348 0.76 4.12 -20.69
C ALA A 348 -0.37 4.09 -21.72
N GLY A 349 -1.03 5.22 -21.96
CA GLY A 349 -2.06 5.34 -23.00
C GLY A 349 -1.49 5.24 -24.41
N GLU A 350 -0.33 5.86 -24.65
CA GLU A 350 0.38 5.76 -25.92
C GLU A 350 0.91 4.35 -26.17
N ASP A 351 1.47 3.70 -25.15
CA ASP A 351 1.89 2.30 -25.21
C ASP A 351 0.72 1.37 -25.60
N ASP A 352 -0.44 1.54 -24.96
CA ASP A 352 -1.65 0.75 -25.28
C ASP A 352 -2.16 1.04 -26.71
N ARG A 353 -2.06 2.29 -27.19
CA ARG A 353 -2.44 2.67 -28.56
C ARG A 353 -1.52 2.04 -29.61
N LEU A 354 -0.21 2.00 -29.33
CA LEU A 354 0.77 1.35 -30.20
C LEU A 354 0.52 -0.16 -30.27
N GLU A 355 0.32 -0.81 -29.12
CA GLU A 355 0.00 -2.24 -29.02
C GLU A 355 -1.27 -2.57 -29.81
N LEU A 356 -2.34 -1.78 -29.64
CA LEU A 356 -3.59 -1.95 -30.37
C LEU A 356 -3.40 -1.80 -31.89
N SER A 357 -2.57 -0.84 -32.32
CA SER A 357 -2.24 -0.65 -33.73
C SER A 357 -1.51 -1.85 -34.31
N HIS A 358 -0.60 -2.48 -33.56
CA HIS A 358 0.09 -3.70 -33.98
C HIS A 358 -0.91 -4.87 -34.14
N HIS A 359 -1.77 -5.10 -33.14
CA HIS A 359 -2.83 -6.12 -33.24
C HIS A 359 -3.74 -5.92 -34.46
N PHE A 360 -4.11 -4.67 -34.76
CA PHE A 360 -4.93 -4.36 -35.93
C PHE A 360 -4.21 -4.64 -37.26
N GLN A 361 -2.90 -4.37 -37.33
CA GLN A 361 -2.09 -4.69 -38.50
C GLN A 361 -2.01 -6.21 -38.72
N ASP A 362 -1.80 -6.97 -37.64
CA ASP A 362 -1.75 -8.45 -37.71
C ASP A 362 -3.07 -9.02 -38.23
N VAL A 363 -4.21 -8.59 -37.68
CA VAL A 363 -5.55 -9.01 -38.15
C VAL A 363 -5.79 -8.65 -39.62
N ARG A 364 -5.33 -7.47 -40.05
CA ARG A 364 -5.44 -7.05 -41.46
C ARG A 364 -4.59 -7.85 -42.43
N ILE A 365 -3.51 -8.48 -41.97
CA ILE A 365 -2.66 -9.34 -42.80
C ILE A 365 -3.27 -10.76 -42.91
N GLU A 366 -4.07 -11.17 -41.92
CA GLU A 366 -4.74 -12.48 -41.89
C GLU A 366 -6.07 -12.53 -42.67
N LEU A 367 -6.70 -11.37 -42.92
CA LEU A 367 -7.88 -11.18 -43.78
C LEU A 367 -7.50 -10.96 -45.25
#